data_AF-A0A8I3ABV6-F1
#
_entry.id   AF-A0A8I3ABV6-F1
#
_cell.length_a   1.000
_cell.length_b   1.000
_cell.length_c   1.000
_cell.angle_alpha   90.00
_cell.angle_beta   90.00
_cell.angle_gamma   90.00
#
_symmetry.space_group_name_H-M   'P 1'
#
loop_
_entity.id
_entity.type
_entity.pdbx_description
1 polymer ?
#
loop_
_entity_poly.entity_id
_entity_poly.type
_entity_poly.pdbx_seq_one_letter_code
_entity_poly.pdbx_strand_id
1 'polypeptide(L)'
;MGKYLTQIAEIVGIADHHGWVKPTVYEGKYNAIERTVEDELLPCLRHFGIKFYAYSPLAGGVLAGNILNEEDMAAREGGRWDPQACRFALAIRSQYAPMLPAVRELKEALDGHGLGLAEASYRWLQHHSVLHQDDAVILAATSVKHMEMNMKDCEGGPLSEGIVELFDRTWLRVKASAAHYAS
;
A
#
# COMPACT_ATOMS: atom_id res chain seq x y z
N MET A 1 -21.80 -7.52 -5.28
CA MET A 1 -20.76 -8.00 -6.23
C MET A 1 -20.10 -6.77 -6.84
N GLY A 2 -18.84 -6.49 -6.50
CA GLY A 2 -18.17 -5.23 -6.88
C GLY A 2 -17.99 -5.10 -8.39
N LYS A 3 -18.32 -3.91 -8.93
CA LYS A 3 -18.27 -3.55 -10.37
C LYS A 3 -16.91 -3.81 -11.06
N TYR A 4 -15.84 -4.01 -10.30
CA TYR A 4 -14.48 -4.16 -10.82
C TYR A 4 -14.04 -5.61 -10.95
N LEU A 5 -14.56 -6.51 -10.10
CA LEU A 5 -14.41 -7.95 -10.32
C LEU A 5 -15.00 -8.36 -11.66
N THR A 6 -16.15 -7.77 -11.98
CA THR A 6 -16.81 -7.99 -13.27
C THR A 6 -16.00 -7.46 -14.43
N GLN A 7 -15.25 -6.36 -14.27
CA GLN A 7 -14.41 -5.82 -15.34
C GLN A 7 -13.19 -6.70 -15.64
N ILE A 8 -12.52 -7.27 -14.63
CA ILE A 8 -11.40 -8.20 -14.86
C ILE A 8 -11.91 -9.45 -15.59
N ALA A 9 -13.00 -10.04 -15.11
CA ALA A 9 -13.60 -11.20 -15.73
C ALA A 9 -14.08 -10.91 -17.17
N GLU A 10 -14.68 -9.74 -17.40
CA GLU A 10 -15.13 -9.29 -18.71
C GLU A 10 -13.97 -9.09 -19.68
N ILE A 11 -12.88 -8.40 -19.26
CA ILE A 11 -11.69 -8.20 -20.10
C ILE A 11 -11.06 -9.53 -20.47
N VAL A 12 -10.90 -10.44 -19.50
CA VAL A 12 -10.36 -11.77 -19.76
C VAL A 12 -11.26 -12.56 -20.71
N GLY A 13 -12.58 -12.51 -20.50
CA GLY A 13 -13.56 -13.18 -21.36
C GLY A 13 -13.57 -12.66 -22.80
N ILE A 14 -13.49 -11.34 -22.99
CA ILE A 14 -13.39 -10.71 -24.32
C ILE A 14 -12.09 -11.14 -25.00
N ALA A 15 -10.96 -11.07 -24.29
CA ALA A 15 -9.67 -11.45 -24.86
C ALA A 15 -9.65 -12.93 -25.26
N ASP A 16 -10.20 -13.81 -24.43
CA ASP A 16 -10.29 -15.25 -24.70
C ASP A 16 -11.21 -15.53 -25.91
N HIS A 17 -12.36 -14.88 -25.98
CA HIS A 17 -13.31 -15.03 -27.10
C HIS A 17 -12.70 -14.61 -28.45
N HIS A 18 -11.89 -13.56 -28.47
CA HIS A 18 -11.26 -13.05 -29.69
C HIS A 18 -9.87 -13.65 -29.98
N GLY A 19 -9.36 -14.53 -29.12
CA GLY A 19 -8.00 -15.08 -29.26
C GLY A 19 -6.90 -14.04 -29.07
N TRP A 20 -7.16 -12.99 -28.30
CA TRP A 20 -6.18 -11.95 -27.98
C TRP A 20 -5.28 -12.35 -26.81
N VAL A 21 -4.19 -11.59 -26.65
CA VAL A 21 -3.34 -11.68 -25.46
C VAL A 21 -4.16 -11.25 -24.23
N LYS A 22 -4.20 -12.12 -23.22
CA LYS A 22 -4.85 -11.86 -21.94
C LYS A 22 -3.98 -10.97 -21.04
N PRO A 23 -4.57 -10.14 -20.17
CA PRO A 23 -3.81 -9.47 -19.13
C PRO A 23 -3.13 -10.50 -18.22
N THR A 24 -1.89 -10.22 -17.84
CA THR A 24 -1.08 -11.09 -16.96
C THR A 24 -0.57 -10.38 -15.71
N VAL A 25 -0.71 -9.06 -15.65
CA VAL A 25 -0.32 -8.22 -14.51
C VAL A 25 -1.42 -7.20 -14.24
N TYR A 26 -1.72 -6.98 -12.96
CA TYR A 26 -2.54 -5.91 -12.44
C TYR A 26 -1.69 -5.05 -11.49
N GLU A 27 -1.63 -3.75 -11.71
CA GLU A 27 -0.99 -2.81 -10.78
C GLU A 27 -2.06 -2.19 -9.86
N GLY A 28 -1.90 -2.33 -8.54
CA GLY A 28 -2.89 -1.88 -7.57
C GLY A 28 -2.27 -1.33 -6.29
N LYS A 29 -3.02 -0.47 -5.58
CA LYS A 29 -2.55 0.10 -4.32
C LYS A 29 -2.59 -0.97 -3.25
N TYR A 30 -1.47 -1.19 -2.56
CA TYR A 30 -1.43 -2.14 -1.46
C TYR A 30 -0.27 -1.83 -0.51
N ASN A 31 -0.58 -1.76 0.79
CA ASN A 31 0.38 -1.58 1.87
C ASN A 31 -0.27 -1.96 3.21
N ALA A 32 0.49 -1.87 4.29
CA ALA A 32 0.06 -2.34 5.61
C ALA A 32 -1.20 -1.64 6.18
N ILE A 33 -1.58 -0.46 5.67
CA ILE A 33 -2.76 0.31 6.10
C ILE A 33 -3.83 0.47 5.00
N GLU A 34 -3.62 -0.10 3.81
CA GLU A 34 -4.56 -0.06 2.68
C GLU A 34 -4.64 -1.46 2.06
N ARG A 35 -5.46 -2.33 2.65
CA ARG A 35 -5.58 -3.75 2.28
C ARG A 35 -6.91 -4.13 1.62
N THR A 36 -7.64 -3.16 1.07
CA THR A 36 -8.98 -3.40 0.49
C THR A 36 -8.96 -4.37 -0.70
N VAL A 37 -7.81 -4.59 -1.33
CA VAL A 37 -7.62 -5.56 -2.42
C VAL A 37 -7.67 -7.03 -1.97
N GLU A 38 -7.48 -7.31 -0.67
CA GLU A 38 -7.36 -8.68 -0.14
C GLU A 38 -8.69 -9.46 -0.21
N ASP A 39 -9.81 -8.77 0.03
CA ASP A 39 -11.11 -9.42 0.22
C ASP A 39 -11.67 -10.01 -1.10
N GLU A 40 -11.53 -9.29 -2.21
CA GLU A 40 -12.22 -9.61 -3.47
C GLU A 40 -11.26 -9.62 -4.68
N LEU A 41 -10.42 -8.59 -4.84
CA LEU A 41 -9.61 -8.40 -6.05
C LEU A 41 -8.53 -9.48 -6.19
N LEU A 42 -7.70 -9.67 -5.16
CA LEU A 42 -6.60 -10.64 -5.24
C LEU A 42 -7.10 -12.05 -5.53
N PRO A 43 -8.15 -12.59 -4.87
CA PRO A 43 -8.75 -13.87 -5.26
C PRO A 43 -9.17 -13.95 -6.73
N CYS A 44 -9.77 -12.89 -7.28
CA CYS A 44 -10.15 -12.82 -8.69
C CYS A 44 -8.94 -12.84 -9.63
N LEU A 45 -7.89 -12.08 -9.31
CA LEU A 45 -6.65 -12.09 -10.08
C LEU A 45 -6.01 -13.48 -10.07
N ARG A 46 -6.02 -14.19 -8.93
CA ARG A 46 -5.53 -15.58 -8.86
C ARG A 46 -6.34 -16.53 -9.72
N HIS A 47 -7.66 -16.39 -9.73
CA HIS A 47 -8.52 -17.22 -10.58
C HIS A 47 -8.14 -17.12 -12.06
N PHE A 48 -7.75 -15.93 -12.53
CA PHE A 48 -7.35 -15.71 -13.93
C PHE A 48 -5.84 -15.83 -14.18
N GLY A 49 -5.03 -16.19 -13.18
CA GLY A 49 -3.57 -16.28 -13.31
C GLY A 49 -2.88 -14.92 -13.53
N ILE A 50 -3.47 -13.84 -13.00
CA ILE A 50 -2.94 -12.47 -13.11
C ILE A 50 -2.09 -12.17 -11.87
N LYS A 51 -0.86 -11.70 -12.10
CA LYS A 51 0.08 -11.24 -11.07
C LYS A 51 -0.34 -9.88 -10.53
N PHE A 52 -0.06 -9.58 -9.27
CA PHE A 52 -0.37 -8.29 -8.66
C PHE A 52 0.89 -7.52 -8.35
N TYR A 53 1.00 -6.29 -8.86
CA TYR A 53 2.10 -5.38 -8.55
C TYR A 53 1.60 -4.28 -7.62
N ALA A 54 2.07 -4.32 -6.37
CA ALA A 54 1.68 -3.40 -5.31
C ALA A 54 2.40 -2.06 -5.44
N TYR A 55 1.66 -0.98 -5.71
CA TYR A 55 2.18 0.39 -5.66
C TYR A 55 1.82 1.09 -4.34
N SER A 56 2.53 2.19 -4.05
CA SER A 56 2.44 2.94 -2.79
C SER A 56 2.74 2.09 -1.54
N PRO A 57 3.88 1.38 -1.49
CA PRO A 57 4.22 0.52 -0.34
C PRO A 57 4.30 1.29 0.98
N LEU A 58 4.63 2.59 0.93
CA LEU A 58 4.68 3.46 2.10
C LEU A 58 3.54 4.49 2.18
N ALA A 59 2.40 4.24 1.52
CA ALA A 59 1.21 5.11 1.60
C ALA A 59 1.53 6.59 1.28
N GLY A 60 2.27 6.83 0.19
CA GLY A 60 2.69 8.19 -0.20
C GLY A 60 3.69 8.86 0.76
N GLY A 61 4.37 8.09 1.60
CA GLY A 61 5.33 8.57 2.60
C GLY A 61 4.76 8.68 4.01
N VAL A 62 3.49 8.35 4.22
CA VAL A 62 2.88 8.28 5.57
C VAL A 62 3.58 7.21 6.40
N LEU A 63 3.79 6.01 5.84
CA LEU A 63 4.51 4.91 6.50
C LEU A 63 6.04 5.11 6.50
N ALA A 64 6.56 6.22 5.99
CA ALA A 64 7.96 6.60 6.25
C ALA A 64 8.12 7.19 7.67
N GLY A 65 7.02 7.61 8.31
CA GLY A 65 7.02 8.14 9.68
C GLY A 65 7.20 9.66 9.78
N ASN A 66 7.14 10.38 8.66
CA ASN A 66 7.39 11.82 8.57
C ASN A 66 6.11 12.65 8.43
N ILE A 67 4.94 11.99 8.41
CA ILE A 67 3.62 12.61 8.36
C ILE A 67 2.78 11.91 9.43
N LEU A 68 2.73 12.48 10.63
CA LEU A 68 2.09 11.86 11.81
C LEU A 68 0.88 12.65 12.30
N ASN A 69 0.67 13.86 11.79
CA ASN A 69 -0.48 14.72 12.06
C ASN A 69 -0.79 15.58 10.81
N GLU A 70 -1.88 16.33 10.88
CA GLU A 70 -2.30 17.20 9.78
C GLU A 70 -1.36 18.39 9.57
N GLU A 71 -0.63 18.85 10.60
CA GLU A 71 0.35 19.91 10.46
C GLU A 71 1.55 19.47 9.60
N ASP A 72 2.11 18.28 9.87
CA ASP A 72 3.18 17.66 9.08
C ASP A 72 2.76 17.48 7.61
N MET A 73 1.50 17.08 7.40
CA MET A 73 0.91 16.90 6.08
C MET A 73 0.75 18.25 5.36
N ALA A 74 0.29 19.27 6.08
CA ALA A 74 0.10 20.61 5.55
C ALA A 74 1.42 21.29 5.18
N ALA A 75 2.49 21.02 5.94
CA ALA A 75 3.84 21.53 5.72
C ALA A 75 4.56 20.93 4.51
N ARG A 76 3.96 19.96 3.80
CA ARG A 76 4.54 19.40 2.58
C ARG A 76 4.34 20.35 1.40
N GLU A 77 5.44 20.91 0.91
CA GLU A 77 5.49 21.80 -0.26
C GLU A 77 5.99 21.06 -1.51
N GLY A 78 5.52 21.49 -2.70
CA GLY A 78 6.04 21.07 -4.01
C GLY A 78 5.74 19.62 -4.41
N GLY A 79 5.07 18.84 -3.55
CA GLY A 79 4.83 17.41 -3.74
C GLY A 79 3.35 17.04 -3.90
N ARG A 80 3.07 15.73 -3.87
CA ARG A 80 1.68 15.20 -3.98
C ARG A 80 0.73 15.66 -2.88
N TRP A 81 1.30 16.11 -1.77
CA TRP A 81 0.57 16.59 -0.61
C TRP A 81 0.32 18.10 -0.68
N ASP A 82 0.89 18.84 -1.63
CA ASP A 82 0.74 20.29 -1.76
C ASP A 82 -0.40 20.65 -2.75
N PRO A 83 -1.47 21.34 -2.32
CA PRO A 83 -2.54 21.80 -3.20
C PRO A 83 -2.10 22.74 -4.32
N GLN A 84 -0.98 23.45 -4.15
CA GLN A 84 -0.42 24.32 -5.18
C GLN A 84 0.34 23.53 -6.25
N ALA A 85 0.93 22.38 -5.90
CA ALA A 85 1.71 21.56 -6.82
C ALA A 85 0.92 20.38 -7.41
N CYS A 86 -0.11 19.89 -6.71
CA CYS A 86 -0.88 18.72 -7.11
C CYS A 86 -2.38 18.94 -6.94
N ARG A 87 -3.13 18.91 -8.05
CA ARG A 87 -4.60 19.06 -8.05
C ARG A 87 -5.34 18.03 -7.18
N PHE A 88 -4.71 16.88 -6.91
CA PHE A 88 -5.28 15.80 -6.10
C PHE A 88 -4.92 15.89 -4.62
N ALA A 89 -4.07 16.85 -4.22
CA ALA A 89 -3.55 16.92 -2.87
C ALA A 89 -4.67 16.96 -1.81
N LEU A 90 -5.71 17.77 -2.00
CA LEU A 90 -6.82 17.84 -1.03
C LEU A 90 -7.56 16.50 -0.88
N ALA A 91 -7.76 15.75 -1.98
CA ALA A 91 -8.37 14.43 -1.93
C ALA A 91 -7.47 13.43 -1.20
N ILE A 92 -6.17 13.44 -1.50
CA ILE A 92 -5.17 12.59 -0.82
C ILE A 92 -5.11 12.94 0.68
N ARG A 93 -5.07 14.23 1.04
CA ARG A 93 -5.08 14.69 2.44
C ARG A 93 -6.32 14.19 3.17
N SER A 94 -7.51 14.38 2.59
CA SER A 94 -8.78 13.90 3.14
C SER A 94 -8.80 12.39 3.33
N GLN A 95 -8.19 11.63 2.41
CA GLN A 95 -8.10 10.18 2.51
C GLN A 95 -7.23 9.73 3.70
N TYR A 96 -6.06 10.36 3.89
CA TYR A 96 -5.07 9.89 4.88
C TYR A 96 -5.20 10.54 6.26
N ALA A 97 -5.74 11.76 6.38
CA ALA A 97 -5.87 12.47 7.66
C ALA A 97 -6.55 11.62 8.77
N PRO A 98 -7.65 10.88 8.49
CA PRO A 98 -8.28 10.00 9.49
C PRO A 98 -7.41 8.84 9.96
N MET A 99 -6.39 8.45 9.17
CA MET A 99 -5.52 7.31 9.48
C MET A 99 -4.31 7.70 10.34
N LEU A 100 -3.91 8.98 10.31
CA LEU A 100 -2.68 9.45 10.95
C LEU A 100 -2.59 9.12 12.45
N PRO A 101 -3.66 9.22 13.27
CA PRO A 101 -3.56 8.85 14.68
C PRO A 101 -3.14 7.39 14.90
N ALA A 102 -3.68 6.47 14.10
CA ALA A 102 -3.32 5.05 14.19
C ALA A 102 -1.89 4.79 13.68
N VAL A 103 -1.46 5.51 12.64
CA VAL A 103 -0.08 5.44 12.14
C VAL A 103 0.92 5.97 13.17
N ARG A 104 0.60 7.05 13.88
CA ARG A 104 1.43 7.60 14.96
C ARG A 104 1.57 6.60 16.10
N GLU A 105 0.48 5.99 16.55
CA GLU A 105 0.53 4.95 17.60
C GLU A 105 1.32 3.71 17.16
N LEU A 106 1.19 3.29 15.90
CA LEU A 106 2.00 2.23 15.33
C LEU A 106 3.48 2.60 15.35
N LYS A 107 3.83 3.81 14.93
CA LYS A 107 5.21 4.30 14.97
C LYS A 107 5.78 4.28 16.40
N GLU A 108 5.06 4.82 17.38
CA GLU A 108 5.50 4.86 18.78
C GLU A 108 5.73 3.45 19.34
N ALA A 109 4.85 2.49 19.00
CA ALA A 109 5.03 1.10 19.39
C ALA A 109 6.29 0.49 18.76
N LEU A 110 6.51 0.69 17.45
CA LEU A 110 7.70 0.19 16.75
C LEU A 110 9.01 0.82 17.27
N ASP A 111 9.00 2.11 17.60
CA ASP A 111 10.14 2.80 18.20
C ASP A 111 10.54 2.13 19.53
N GLY A 112 9.57 1.68 20.33
CA GLY A 112 9.80 0.89 21.55
C GLY A 112 10.48 -0.47 21.32
N HIS A 113 10.43 -0.98 20.09
CA HIS A 113 11.12 -2.19 19.64
C HIS A 113 12.41 -1.89 18.84
N GLY A 114 12.79 -0.63 18.69
CA GLY A 114 13.96 -0.22 17.92
C GLY A 114 13.82 -0.44 16.41
N LEU A 115 12.59 -0.49 15.89
CA LEU A 115 12.30 -0.68 14.47
C LEU A 115 11.77 0.61 13.84
N GLY A 116 12.30 0.97 12.68
CA GLY A 116 11.76 2.09 11.89
C GLY A 116 10.42 1.72 11.25
N LEU A 117 9.49 2.67 11.16
CA LEU A 117 8.18 2.44 10.52
C LEU A 117 8.31 2.04 9.04
N ALA A 118 9.24 2.67 8.30
CA ALA A 118 9.50 2.33 6.90
C ALA A 118 10.04 0.90 6.76
N GLU A 119 11.07 0.57 7.54
CA GLU A 119 11.69 -0.75 7.58
C GLU A 119 10.66 -1.84 7.89
N ALA A 120 9.89 -1.63 8.96
CA ALA A 120 8.85 -2.56 9.37
C ALA A 120 7.75 -2.70 8.29
N SER A 121 7.36 -1.61 7.63
CA SER A 121 6.34 -1.64 6.57
C SER A 121 6.80 -2.44 5.34
N TYR A 122 8.07 -2.28 4.93
CA TYR A 122 8.65 -3.08 3.85
C TYR A 122 8.78 -4.55 4.24
N ARG A 123 9.30 -4.85 5.43
CA ARG A 123 9.39 -6.24 5.92
C ARG A 123 8.01 -6.89 6.06
N TRP A 124 6.98 -6.13 6.45
CA TRP A 124 5.61 -6.62 6.45
C TRP A 124 5.14 -6.97 5.03
N LEU A 125 5.38 -6.10 4.04
CA LEU A 125 5.03 -6.39 2.64
C LEU A 125 5.71 -7.65 2.11
N GLN A 126 6.99 -7.84 2.44
CA GLN A 126 7.80 -8.94 1.91
C GLN A 126 7.49 -10.30 2.56
N HIS A 127 7.14 -10.32 3.85
CA HIS A 127 7.05 -11.56 4.63
C HIS A 127 5.66 -11.89 5.17
N HIS A 128 4.80 -10.88 5.32
CA HIS A 128 3.56 -10.98 6.11
C HIS A 128 2.31 -10.50 5.37
N SER A 129 2.48 -9.99 4.16
CA SER A 129 1.37 -9.64 3.28
C SER A 129 0.83 -10.88 2.56
N VAL A 130 -0.29 -10.73 1.86
CA VAL A 130 -0.87 -11.82 1.05
C VAL A 130 -0.24 -11.96 -0.34
N LEU A 131 0.85 -11.22 -0.63
CA LEU A 131 1.55 -11.32 -1.91
C LEU A 131 2.25 -12.68 -2.05
N HIS A 132 2.18 -13.24 -3.25
CA HIS A 132 2.86 -14.47 -3.64
C HIS A 132 4.24 -14.17 -4.26
N GLN A 133 5.07 -15.19 -4.43
CA GLN A 133 6.42 -15.05 -5.02
C GLN A 133 6.44 -14.45 -6.44
N ASP A 134 5.34 -14.61 -7.19
CA ASP A 134 5.18 -14.08 -8.54
C ASP A 134 4.67 -12.63 -8.59
N ASP A 135 4.28 -12.06 -7.44
CA ASP A 135 3.90 -10.66 -7.32
C ASP A 135 5.12 -9.76 -7.13
N ALA A 136 4.90 -8.44 -7.17
CA ALA A 136 5.97 -7.49 -6.95
C ALA A 136 5.52 -6.31 -6.09
N VAL A 137 6.47 -5.71 -5.39
CA VAL A 137 6.31 -4.41 -4.74
C VAL A 137 7.02 -3.36 -5.59
N ILE A 138 6.29 -2.33 -6.03
CA ILE A 138 6.84 -1.22 -6.80
C ILE A 138 7.43 -0.21 -5.82
N LEU A 139 8.76 -0.17 -5.75
CA LEU A 139 9.50 0.82 -4.97
C LEU A 139 9.53 2.15 -5.71
N ALA A 140 9.35 3.24 -4.97
CA ALA A 140 9.48 4.60 -5.48
C ALA A 140 10.27 5.44 -4.47
N ALA A 141 11.15 6.29 -4.98
CA ALA A 141 11.97 7.17 -4.18
C ALA A 141 12.24 8.47 -4.94
N THR A 142 12.43 9.58 -4.21
CA THR A 142 12.77 10.89 -4.78
C THR A 142 14.28 11.15 -4.84
N SER A 143 15.09 10.23 -4.32
CA SER A 143 16.55 10.28 -4.38
C SER A 143 17.15 8.88 -4.41
N VAL A 144 18.36 8.75 -4.94
CA VAL A 144 19.12 7.49 -4.95
C VAL A 144 19.30 6.95 -3.53
N LYS A 145 19.63 7.83 -2.58
CA LYS A 145 19.79 7.48 -1.15
C LYS A 145 18.51 6.84 -0.58
N HIS A 146 17.34 7.39 -0.87
CA HIS A 146 16.08 6.80 -0.43
C HIS A 146 15.82 5.45 -1.11
N MET A 147 16.18 5.30 -2.38
CA MET A 147 16.05 4.03 -3.09
C MET A 147 16.92 2.93 -2.46
N GLU A 148 18.19 3.23 -2.17
CA GLU A 148 19.12 2.30 -1.52
C GLU A 148 18.63 1.88 -0.13
N MET A 149 18.08 2.82 0.65
CA MET A 149 17.47 2.53 1.95
C MET A 149 16.25 1.61 1.81
N ASN A 150 15.32 1.92 0.90
CA ASN A 150 14.14 1.11 0.66
C ASN A 150 14.51 -0.32 0.22
N MET A 151 15.52 -0.47 -0.64
CA MET A 151 16.01 -1.78 -1.07
C MET A 151 16.57 -2.58 0.11
N LYS A 152 17.38 -1.95 0.96
CA LYS A 152 17.92 -2.58 2.17
C LYS A 152 16.81 -3.02 3.13
N ASP A 153 15.79 -2.19 3.31
CA ASP A 153 14.65 -2.50 4.19
C ASP A 153 13.86 -3.73 3.67
N CYS A 154 13.73 -3.87 2.35
CA CYS A 154 13.11 -5.05 1.72
C CYS A 154 13.90 -6.35 1.89
N GLU A 155 15.22 -6.27 2.13
CA GLU A 155 16.08 -7.43 2.39
C GLU A 155 16.03 -7.89 3.85
N GLY A 156 15.42 -7.11 4.74
CA GLY A 156 15.23 -7.49 6.14
C GLY A 156 14.42 -8.78 6.29
N GLY A 157 14.74 -9.59 7.31
CA GLY A 157 14.02 -10.84 7.59
C GLY A 157 12.59 -10.64 8.14
N PRO A 158 11.86 -11.73 8.43
CA PRO A 158 10.51 -11.64 8.97
C PRO A 158 10.47 -10.84 10.28
N LEU A 159 9.39 -10.08 10.47
CA LEU A 159 9.04 -9.45 11.75
C LEU A 159 8.55 -10.49 12.76
N SER A 160 8.68 -10.20 14.05
CA SER A 160 8.10 -11.03 15.11
C SER A 160 6.57 -10.94 15.11
N GLU A 161 5.90 -11.97 15.64
CA GLU A 161 4.44 -12.04 15.72
C GLU A 161 3.81 -10.81 16.37
N GLY A 162 4.36 -10.35 17.51
CA GLY A 162 3.89 -9.14 18.19
C GLY A 162 3.96 -7.88 17.32
N ILE A 163 4.93 -7.78 16.40
CA ILE A 163 5.01 -6.65 15.47
C ILE A 163 3.97 -6.79 14.34
N VAL A 164 3.75 -8.00 13.84
CA VAL A 164 2.70 -8.27 12.83
C VAL A 164 1.32 -7.93 13.40
N GLU A 165 1.04 -8.30 14.65
CA GLU A 165 -0.20 -7.94 15.34
C GLU A 165 -0.42 -6.43 15.43
N LEU A 166 0.64 -5.63 15.62
CA LEU A 166 0.52 -4.16 15.60
C LEU A 166 0.03 -3.66 14.25
N PHE A 167 0.52 -4.20 13.14
CA PHE A 167 0.06 -3.85 11.80
C PHE A 167 -1.39 -4.27 11.59
N ASP A 168 -1.79 -5.46 12.04
CA ASP A 168 -3.15 -5.96 11.87
C ASP A 168 -4.16 -5.15 12.67
N ARG A 169 -3.87 -4.82 13.93
CA ARG A 169 -4.70 -3.89 14.72
C ARG A 169 -4.79 -2.52 14.10
N THR A 170 -3.68 -2.01 13.54
CA THR A 170 -3.66 -0.73 12.83
C THR A 170 -4.58 -0.78 11.62
N TRP A 171 -4.48 -1.82 10.80
CA TRP A 171 -5.36 -2.04 9.65
C TRP A 171 -6.83 -2.06 10.05
N LEU A 172 -7.20 -2.82 11.09
CA LEU A 172 -8.59 -2.89 11.56
C LEU A 172 -9.17 -1.52 11.95
N ARG A 173 -8.34 -0.64 12.53
CA ARG A 173 -8.77 0.72 12.90
C ARG A 173 -8.97 1.64 11.71
N VAL A 174 -8.15 1.49 10.68
CA VAL A 174 -8.17 2.38 9.50
C VAL A 174 -8.96 1.82 8.32
N LYS A 175 -9.40 0.55 8.37
CA LYS A 175 -10.13 -0.13 7.28
C LYS A 175 -11.35 0.66 6.81
N ALA A 176 -12.08 1.31 7.72
CA ALA A 176 -13.26 2.12 7.36
C ALA A 176 -12.90 3.43 6.63
N SER A 177 -11.68 3.95 6.81
CA SER A 177 -11.17 5.15 6.14
C SER A 177 -10.40 4.83 4.86
N ALA A 178 -10.02 3.56 4.65
CA ALA A 178 -9.28 3.14 3.49
C ALA A 178 -10.10 3.26 2.22
N ALA A 179 -9.51 3.90 1.21
CA ALA A 179 -10.12 3.96 -0.11
C ALA A 179 -10.38 2.55 -0.62
N HIS A 180 -11.56 2.35 -1.20
CA HIS A 180 -11.83 1.14 -1.97
C HIS A 180 -10.81 1.08 -3.11
N TYR A 181 -10.27 -0.10 -3.42
CA TYR A 181 -9.22 -0.27 -4.44
C TYR A 181 -9.62 0.17 -5.86
N ALA A 182 -10.88 0.56 -6.02
CA ALA A 182 -11.49 0.93 -7.28
C ALA A 182 -12.22 2.28 -7.24
N SER A 183 -11.94 3.12 -6.24
CA SER A 183 -12.44 4.49 -6.13
C SER A 183 -11.81 5.44 -7.14
#